data_AF-A0A815CAD7-F1
#
_entry.id   AF-A0A815CAD7-F1
#
_cell.length_a   1.000
_cell.length_b   1.000
_cell.length_c   1.000
_cell.angle_alpha   90.00
_cell.angle_beta   90.00
_cell.angle_gamma   90.00
#
_symmetry.space_group_name_H-M   'P 1'
#
loop_
_entity.id
_entity.type
_entity.pdbx_description
1 polymer ?
#
loop_
_entity_poly.entity_id
_entity_poly.type
_entity_poly.pdbx_seq_one_letter_code
_entity_poly.pdbx_strand_id
1 'polypeptide(L)'
;MDKNEEISDIICDENDSPLKGIRSGAVLRPEPLFHRRTRLIIDTHYNAEHNLLRNGVEEIEFENLKLISLDKLFDNKNDVFIGFGKPNVYLTIPNENYDQYIKFAAFILWRQLSAIIPTKARVQSGFIIRFRDLSKCQIEKIRQSMIKHSNSRHVSCAYANACVLNSAGFTSGDYELTNHYGARSLFQRIYEYGLEFEGIEIKLDFIRTTKLSLEEHFHEVRKKEFTSLTRTFKKVYNECLSSNDKQRAPLIHVQDIPMNPIIISNENSLTRLQISRPKRIGAIIRKIWGSHTLFKVIPNREKIDINSYLPQTLKPFSIQNPDLFTKIKKYFLFSRPVVTIIRKQMASLWDDHGEFSSQSLASMMSINTKNEPHPYNIIITGHHLIGMHNNPFLNSKLVDWLLSKHVLISGYDDDVRFAGEAWMEHQEQGVIIHINNNSGTYKPNNQQLIKASQFISHAFPGLKVQIHENQQILSKQNSIDKDKNQFFTIKNLFIILLAFIFWLCFIKFGYFN
;
A
#
# COMPACT_ATOMS: atom_id res chain seq x y z
N MET A 1 41.77 -20.51 15.55
CA MET A 1 40.67 -20.58 14.57
C MET A 1 39.46 -19.99 15.27
N ASP A 2 39.34 -18.67 15.26
CA ASP A 2 38.14 -17.98 15.74
C ASP A 2 37.75 -17.03 14.61
N LYS A 3 36.68 -17.40 13.92
CA LYS A 3 36.03 -16.56 12.91
C LYS A 3 35.17 -15.56 13.68
N ASN A 4 35.69 -14.34 13.83
CA ASN A 4 34.86 -13.18 14.06
C ASN A 4 34.02 -12.99 12.79
N GLU A 5 32.80 -13.52 12.78
CA GLU A 5 31.75 -13.07 11.87
C GLU A 5 31.38 -11.66 12.30
N GLU A 6 31.87 -10.67 11.55
CA GLU A 6 31.34 -9.31 11.55
C GLU A 6 29.85 -9.39 11.21
N ILE A 7 29.01 -9.27 12.25
CA ILE A 7 27.62 -8.88 12.08
C ILE A 7 27.66 -7.47 11.53
N SER A 8 27.42 -7.34 10.22
CA SER A 8 27.29 -6.06 9.55
C SER A 8 26.08 -5.33 10.15
N ASP A 9 26.35 -4.39 11.05
CA ASP A 9 25.41 -3.39 11.49
C ASP A 9 24.88 -2.66 10.26
N ILE A 10 23.62 -2.90 9.88
CA ILE A 10 22.88 -1.99 9.00
C ILE A 10 22.47 -0.79 9.88
N ILE A 11 23.44 0.00 10.28
CA ILE A 11 23.20 1.40 10.59
C ILE A 11 22.95 2.02 9.22
N CYS A 12 21.69 2.36 8.94
CA CYS A 12 21.37 3.20 7.80
C CYS A 12 22.20 4.49 7.96
N ASP A 13 23.29 4.62 7.19
CA ASP A 13 23.99 5.88 7.01
C ASP A 13 22.91 6.94 6.76
N GLU A 14 22.80 7.98 7.59
CA GLU A 14 21.80 9.04 7.41
C GLU A 14 21.84 9.60 5.98
N ASN A 15 23.00 9.48 5.32
CA ASN A 15 23.18 9.84 3.93
C ASN A 15 22.43 8.98 2.91
N ASP A 16 22.00 7.76 3.26
CA ASP A 16 21.28 6.85 2.37
C ASP A 16 19.81 6.62 2.73
N SER A 17 19.29 7.33 3.73
CA SER A 17 17.86 7.28 4.08
C SER A 17 16.97 7.56 2.85
N PRO A 18 15.95 6.73 2.56
CA PRO A 18 15.02 6.96 1.45
C PRO A 18 14.23 8.27 1.63
N LEU A 19 14.15 8.79 2.86
CA LEU A 19 13.45 10.04 3.17
C LEU A 19 14.31 11.29 2.88
N LYS A 20 15.60 11.12 2.56
CA LYS A 20 16.51 12.24 2.30
C LYS A 20 16.03 13.07 1.10
N GLY A 21 15.83 14.37 1.29
CA GLY A 21 15.35 15.28 0.25
C GLY A 21 13.83 15.30 0.08
N ILE A 22 13.08 14.59 0.91
CA ILE A 22 11.61 14.67 0.96
C ILE A 22 11.21 15.62 2.09
N ARG A 23 10.58 16.74 1.71
CA ARG A 23 10.16 17.81 2.64
C ARG A 23 8.91 17.45 3.43
N SER A 24 8.00 16.75 2.78
CA SER A 24 6.71 16.41 3.34
C SER A 24 6.84 15.44 4.50
N GLY A 25 5.91 15.49 5.46
CA GLY A 25 5.75 14.46 6.48
C GLY A 25 5.56 13.12 5.80
N ALA A 26 6.64 12.34 5.72
CA ALA A 26 6.72 11.12 4.94
C ALA A 26 6.90 9.93 5.88
N VAL A 27 6.18 8.86 5.62
CA VAL A 27 6.32 7.60 6.36
C VAL A 27 6.57 6.47 5.39
N LEU A 28 7.38 5.51 5.79
CA LEU A 28 7.49 4.28 5.02
C LEU A 28 6.19 3.49 5.18
N ARG A 29 5.66 2.97 4.08
CA ARG A 29 4.53 2.04 4.11
C ARG A 29 4.78 0.87 3.18
N PRO A 30 4.40 -0.34 3.59
CA PRO A 30 4.43 -1.47 2.69
C PRO A 30 3.31 -1.38 1.64
N GLU A 31 3.67 -1.60 0.38
CA GLU A 31 2.72 -1.73 -0.71
C GLU A 31 2.92 -3.05 -1.47
N PRO A 32 1.87 -3.86 -1.67
CA PRO A 32 1.93 -5.02 -2.54
C PRO A 32 1.84 -4.63 -4.02
N LEU A 33 2.84 -5.04 -4.80
CA LEU A 33 2.76 -5.05 -6.26
C LEU A 33 2.04 -6.32 -6.74
N PHE A 34 0.72 -6.28 -6.69
CA PHE A 34 -0.13 -7.35 -7.20
C PHE A 34 0.20 -8.73 -6.58
N HIS A 35 0.58 -9.73 -7.39
CA HIS A 35 1.05 -11.04 -6.91
C HIS A 35 2.58 -11.20 -6.87
N ARG A 36 3.38 -10.21 -7.30
CA ARG A 36 4.81 -10.45 -7.59
C ARG A 36 5.69 -10.19 -6.39
N ARG A 37 5.64 -8.98 -5.83
CA ARG A 37 6.50 -8.52 -4.73
C ARG A 37 5.76 -7.53 -3.85
N THR A 38 6.22 -7.36 -2.62
CA THR A 38 5.91 -6.21 -1.77
C THR A 38 7.19 -5.38 -1.64
N ARG A 39 7.07 -4.05 -1.56
CA ARG A 39 8.17 -3.16 -1.17
C ARG A 39 7.67 -2.11 -0.20
N LEU A 40 8.59 -1.59 0.60
CA LEU A 40 8.37 -0.32 1.29
C LEU A 40 8.38 0.81 0.27
N ILE A 41 7.43 1.72 0.42
CA ILE A 41 7.31 2.94 -0.36
C ILE A 41 7.26 4.12 0.61
N ILE A 42 7.58 5.31 0.12
CA ILE A 42 7.45 6.56 0.85
C ILE A 42 6.03 7.07 0.65
N ASP A 43 5.23 7.07 1.71
CA ASP A 43 3.90 7.64 1.70
C ASP A 43 3.96 9.07 2.22
N THR A 44 3.60 10.02 1.36
CA THR A 44 3.62 11.45 1.66
C THR A 44 2.23 12.06 1.68
N HIS A 45 1.18 11.28 1.41
CA HIS A 45 -0.17 11.81 1.27
C HIS A 45 -0.71 12.41 2.58
N TYR A 46 -1.06 13.70 2.57
CA TYR A 46 -1.72 14.33 3.72
C TYR A 46 -3.16 13.88 3.87
N ASN A 47 -3.58 13.62 5.10
CA ASN A 47 -4.99 13.48 5.43
C ASN A 47 -5.38 14.44 6.56
N ALA A 48 -6.15 15.48 6.21
CA ALA A 48 -6.58 16.57 7.09
C ALA A 48 -7.38 16.09 8.30
N GLU A 49 -8.11 14.98 8.17
CA GLU A 49 -8.90 14.43 9.28
C GLU A 49 -8.04 13.65 10.30
N HIS A 50 -6.78 13.35 9.95
CA HIS A 50 -5.96 12.37 10.68
C HIS A 50 -4.75 12.97 11.37
N ASN A 51 -4.34 14.20 11.06
CA ASN A 51 -3.17 14.90 11.63
C ASN A 51 -1.86 14.06 11.63
N LEU A 52 -1.82 12.94 10.91
CA LEU A 52 -0.75 11.93 10.98
C LEU A 52 0.54 12.42 10.37
N LEU A 53 0.39 13.17 9.28
CA LEU A 53 1.46 13.79 8.52
C LEU A 53 1.11 15.26 8.42
N ARG A 54 1.19 16.07 9.50
CA ARG A 54 0.77 17.50 9.42
C ARG A 54 1.44 18.28 8.29
N ASN A 55 2.53 17.75 7.71
CA ASN A 55 3.22 18.25 6.50
C ASN A 55 3.11 17.35 5.27
N GLY A 56 2.13 16.46 5.19
CA GLY A 56 1.92 15.66 3.99
C GLY A 56 1.62 16.54 2.77
N VAL A 57 1.70 15.93 1.61
CA VAL A 57 1.31 16.53 0.34
C VAL A 57 -0.21 16.42 0.16
N GLU A 58 -0.86 17.56 0.04
CA GLU A 58 -2.30 17.69 -0.22
C GLU A 58 -2.64 17.50 -1.69
N GLU A 59 -3.71 16.74 -1.96
CA GLU A 59 -4.32 16.67 -3.28
C GLU A 59 -5.30 17.83 -3.47
N ILE A 60 -5.04 18.70 -4.44
CA ILE A 60 -5.97 19.77 -4.84
C ILE A 60 -6.68 19.35 -6.12
N GLU A 61 -8.01 19.34 -6.09
CA GLU A 61 -8.82 19.03 -7.25
C GLU A 61 -9.00 20.24 -8.15
N PHE A 62 -8.65 20.09 -9.43
CA PHE A 62 -8.84 21.10 -10.47
C PHE A 62 -9.24 20.40 -11.78
N GLU A 63 -10.39 20.76 -12.34
CA GLU A 63 -10.92 20.17 -13.60
C GLU A 63 -10.93 18.62 -13.62
N ASN A 64 -11.24 17.98 -12.48
CA ASN A 64 -11.18 16.52 -12.26
C ASN A 64 -9.77 15.90 -12.29
N LEU A 65 -8.73 16.74 -12.20
CA LEU A 65 -7.35 16.31 -11.95
C LEU A 65 -7.01 16.61 -10.50
N LYS A 66 -6.34 15.64 -9.87
CA LYS A 66 -5.76 15.83 -8.54
C LYS A 66 -4.31 16.27 -8.72
N LEU A 67 -3.97 17.44 -8.22
CA LEU A 67 -2.65 18.04 -8.32
C LEU A 67 -1.98 18.11 -6.96
N ILE A 68 -0.66 18.10 -6.97
CA ILE A 68 0.18 18.27 -5.78
C ILE A 68 1.23 19.37 -6.01
N SER A 69 1.72 19.97 -4.93
CA SER A 69 2.86 20.88 -4.97
C SER A 69 4.18 20.10 -4.88
N LEU A 70 5.10 20.39 -5.81
CA LEU A 70 6.47 19.86 -5.77
C LEU A 70 7.28 20.50 -4.63
N ASP A 71 7.03 21.78 -4.33
CA ASP A 71 7.73 22.50 -3.26
C ASP A 71 7.31 22.02 -1.85
N LYS A 72 6.15 21.33 -1.75
CA LYS A 72 5.77 20.57 -0.53
C LYS A 72 6.41 19.18 -0.49
N LEU A 73 6.70 18.58 -1.64
CA LEU A 73 7.16 17.20 -1.73
C LEU A 73 8.68 17.09 -1.56
N PHE A 74 9.45 17.93 -2.27
CA PHE A 74 10.92 17.85 -2.32
C PHE A 74 11.56 19.06 -1.63
N ASP A 75 12.72 18.83 -1.00
CA ASP A 75 13.50 19.89 -0.31
C ASP A 75 14.20 20.84 -1.29
N ASN A 76 14.46 20.38 -2.50
CA ASN A 76 15.14 21.15 -3.53
C ASN A 76 14.54 20.88 -4.92
N LYS A 77 15.08 21.58 -5.92
CA LYS A 77 14.57 21.53 -7.30
C LYS A 77 15.41 20.67 -8.24
N ASN A 78 16.29 19.83 -7.69
CA ASN A 78 17.24 19.04 -8.47
C ASN A 78 16.74 17.62 -8.76
N ASP A 79 15.57 17.24 -8.24
CA ASP A 79 15.09 15.87 -8.33
C ASP A 79 14.65 15.50 -9.75
N VAL A 80 14.99 14.29 -10.16
CA VAL A 80 14.49 13.69 -11.39
C VAL A 80 13.50 12.61 -11.03
N PHE A 81 12.34 12.59 -11.68
CA PHE A 81 11.32 11.61 -11.36
C PHE A 81 10.33 11.38 -12.51
N ILE A 82 9.78 10.17 -12.57
CA ILE A 82 8.64 9.83 -13.42
C ILE A 82 7.38 9.68 -12.55
N GLY A 83 6.33 10.43 -12.89
CA GLY A 83 5.05 10.39 -12.21
C GLY A 83 4.00 9.62 -12.99
N PHE A 84 3.21 8.83 -12.28
CA PHE A 84 2.10 8.01 -12.77
C PHE A 84 0.80 8.54 -12.16
N GLY A 85 0.21 9.54 -12.80
CA GLY A 85 -1.10 10.07 -12.45
C GLY A 85 -2.26 9.31 -13.11
N LYS A 86 -3.48 9.83 -12.95
CA LYS A 86 -4.72 9.26 -13.50
C LYS A 86 -5.22 10.02 -14.74
N PRO A 87 -5.01 9.55 -15.98
CA PRO A 87 -4.17 8.41 -16.40
C PRO A 87 -2.76 8.82 -16.89
N ASN A 88 -2.34 10.08 -16.67
CA ASN A 88 -1.16 10.62 -17.35
C ASN A 88 0.15 10.16 -16.71
N VAL A 89 1.13 9.81 -17.56
CA VAL A 89 2.52 9.60 -17.19
C VAL A 89 3.35 10.81 -17.65
N TYR A 90 4.28 11.25 -16.81
CA TYR A 90 5.14 12.40 -17.11
C TYR A 90 6.52 12.23 -16.47
N LEU A 91 7.58 12.58 -17.20
CA LEU A 91 8.95 12.64 -16.72
C LEU A 91 9.31 14.09 -16.39
N THR A 92 9.88 14.32 -15.22
CA THR A 92 10.23 15.65 -14.72
C THR A 92 11.73 15.72 -14.43
N ILE A 93 12.36 16.82 -14.85
CA ILE A 93 13.76 17.16 -14.58
C ILE A 93 13.88 18.63 -14.14
N PRO A 94 14.97 19.03 -13.47
CA PRO A 94 15.30 20.45 -13.33
C PRO A 94 15.43 21.14 -14.70
N ASN A 95 15.04 22.42 -14.76
CA ASN A 95 15.39 23.27 -15.89
C ASN A 95 16.90 23.56 -15.93
N GLU A 96 17.36 24.28 -16.96
CA GLU A 96 18.79 24.57 -17.16
C GLU A 96 19.40 25.37 -15.99
N ASN A 97 18.60 26.22 -15.35
CA ASN A 97 19.03 27.05 -14.21
C ASN A 97 18.88 26.35 -12.85
N TYR A 98 18.33 25.13 -12.80
CA TYR A 98 18.06 24.38 -11.57
C TYR A 98 17.18 25.12 -10.53
N ASP A 99 16.37 26.06 -10.99
CA ASP A 99 15.48 26.89 -10.14
C ASP A 99 13.99 26.55 -10.35
N GLN A 100 13.67 25.72 -11.35
CA GLN A 100 12.33 25.26 -11.67
C GLN A 100 12.34 23.84 -12.23
N TYR A 101 11.17 23.22 -12.27
CA TYR A 101 10.96 21.93 -12.91
C TYR A 101 10.34 22.09 -14.30
N ILE A 102 10.82 21.30 -15.24
CA ILE A 102 10.18 21.06 -16.54
C ILE A 102 9.75 19.60 -16.64
N LYS A 103 8.68 19.33 -17.38
CA LYS A 103 8.22 17.96 -17.63
C LYS A 103 8.01 17.68 -19.11
N PHE A 104 8.22 16.43 -19.48
CA PHE A 104 7.82 15.89 -20.76
C PHE A 104 6.35 15.48 -20.68
N ALA A 105 5.49 16.27 -21.31
CA ALA A 105 4.06 16.02 -21.38
C ALA A 105 3.73 15.29 -22.69
N ALA A 106 3.12 14.12 -22.57
CA ALA A 106 2.65 13.32 -23.69
C ALA A 106 1.19 12.93 -23.50
N PHE A 107 0.54 12.55 -24.59
CA PHE A 107 -0.90 12.28 -24.63
C PHE A 107 -1.19 10.88 -25.17
N ILE A 108 -2.32 10.31 -24.75
CA ILE A 108 -2.76 8.99 -25.22
C ILE A 108 -3.34 9.09 -26.65
N LEU A 109 -3.19 8.01 -27.43
CA LEU A 109 -3.79 7.81 -28.75
C LEU A 109 -3.41 8.86 -29.81
N TRP A 110 -2.14 9.29 -29.85
CA TRP A 110 -1.64 10.27 -30.82
C TRP A 110 -2.41 11.60 -30.85
N ARG A 111 -3.21 11.89 -29.81
CA ARG A 111 -4.19 12.98 -29.82
C ARG A 111 -3.54 14.35 -29.97
N GLN A 112 -2.37 14.54 -29.37
CA GLN A 112 -1.64 15.80 -29.33
C GLN A 112 -0.14 15.52 -29.41
N LEU A 113 0.59 16.52 -29.90
CA LEU A 113 2.05 16.50 -29.95
C LEU A 113 2.62 16.54 -28.53
N SER A 114 3.68 15.78 -28.28
CA SER A 114 4.46 15.85 -27.06
C SER A 114 5.10 17.24 -26.92
N ALA A 115 5.27 17.70 -25.68
CA ALA A 115 5.87 18.99 -25.41
C ALA A 115 6.65 18.98 -24.09
N ILE A 116 7.71 19.79 -24.05
CA ILE A 116 8.41 20.12 -22.81
C ILE A 116 7.74 21.35 -22.23
N ILE A 117 7.21 21.24 -21.02
CA ILE A 117 6.45 22.33 -20.38
C ILE A 117 6.94 22.59 -18.96
N PRO A 118 7.00 23.86 -18.51
CA PRO A 118 7.22 24.17 -17.11
C PRO A 118 6.12 23.54 -16.24
N THR A 119 6.50 22.90 -15.14
CA THR A 119 5.52 22.31 -14.22
C THR A 119 4.77 23.39 -13.44
N LYS A 120 5.39 24.57 -13.24
CA LYS A 120 4.93 25.63 -12.33
C LYS A 120 4.78 25.10 -10.89
N ALA A 121 5.78 24.34 -10.45
CA ALA A 121 5.86 23.72 -9.13
C ALA A 121 4.70 22.76 -8.79
N ARG A 122 4.00 22.22 -9.81
CA ARG A 122 2.88 21.29 -9.60
C ARG A 122 2.84 20.17 -10.61
N VAL A 123 2.41 19.01 -10.15
CA VAL A 123 2.24 17.81 -10.98
C VAL A 123 0.98 17.06 -10.59
N GLN A 124 0.60 16.08 -11.41
CA GLN A 124 -0.57 15.26 -11.11
C GLN A 124 -0.25 14.25 -10.02
N SER A 125 -1.10 14.17 -8.99
CA SER A 125 -1.00 13.19 -7.91
C SER A 125 -1.08 11.76 -8.42
N GLY A 126 -0.40 10.84 -7.72
CA GLY A 126 -0.45 9.41 -7.96
C GLY A 126 0.73 8.70 -7.30
N PHE A 127 1.45 7.92 -8.11
CA PHE A 127 2.72 7.29 -7.71
C PHE A 127 3.86 7.93 -8.48
N ILE A 128 4.94 8.25 -7.79
CA ILE A 128 6.15 8.87 -8.35
C ILE A 128 7.31 7.90 -8.12
N ILE A 129 8.18 7.77 -9.11
CA ILE A 129 9.47 7.08 -8.97
C ILE A 129 10.54 8.14 -9.11
N ARG A 130 11.22 8.46 -8.01
CA ARG A 130 12.33 9.43 -7.97
C ARG A 130 13.64 8.72 -8.23
N PHE A 131 14.49 9.33 -9.04
CA PHE A 131 15.80 8.82 -9.43
C PHE A 131 16.83 9.53 -8.57
N ARG A 132 17.47 8.79 -7.66
CA ARG A 132 18.44 9.36 -6.73
C ARG A 132 19.82 9.47 -7.36
N ASP A 133 20.55 10.47 -6.90
CA ASP A 133 21.99 10.62 -7.12
C ASP A 133 22.41 10.66 -8.61
N LEU A 134 21.53 11.17 -9.49
CA LEU A 134 21.87 11.37 -10.89
C LEU A 134 22.90 12.50 -11.07
N SER A 135 23.95 12.21 -11.83
CA SER A 135 24.93 13.19 -12.26
C SER A 135 24.32 14.21 -13.24
N LYS A 136 24.92 15.41 -13.32
CA LYS A 136 24.53 16.44 -14.30
C LYS A 136 24.58 15.92 -15.75
N CYS A 137 25.53 15.04 -16.06
CA CYS A 137 25.64 14.42 -17.38
C CYS A 137 24.43 13.52 -17.68
N GLN A 138 23.99 12.69 -16.73
CA GLN A 138 22.79 11.86 -16.88
C GLN A 138 21.54 12.72 -17.08
N ILE A 139 21.38 13.79 -16.30
CA ILE A 139 20.26 14.74 -16.44
C ILE A 139 20.28 15.39 -17.83
N GLU A 140 21.45 15.77 -18.34
CA GLU A 140 21.59 16.34 -19.68
C GLU A 140 21.22 15.34 -20.79
N LYS A 141 21.60 14.06 -20.68
CA LYS A 141 21.14 13.03 -21.63
C LYS A 141 19.62 12.88 -21.64
N ILE A 142 18.97 12.96 -20.47
CA ILE A 142 17.50 12.98 -20.38
C ILE A 142 16.95 14.21 -21.10
N ARG A 143 17.52 15.40 -20.87
CA ARG A 143 17.10 16.66 -21.51
C ARG A 143 17.20 16.59 -23.04
N GLN A 144 18.34 16.15 -23.56
CA GLN A 144 18.54 15.97 -25.01
C GLN A 144 17.55 14.96 -25.60
N SER A 145 17.26 13.88 -24.87
CA SER A 145 16.24 12.92 -25.27
C SER A 145 14.83 13.51 -25.25
N MET A 146 14.47 14.33 -24.25
CA MET A 146 13.19 15.05 -24.23
C MET A 146 13.05 15.97 -25.45
N ILE A 147 14.12 16.66 -25.86
CA ILE A 147 14.13 17.52 -27.05
C ILE A 147 13.93 16.68 -28.31
N LYS A 148 14.69 15.58 -28.46
CA LYS A 148 14.57 14.64 -29.59
C LYS A 148 13.17 14.10 -29.78
N HIS A 149 12.47 13.78 -28.68
CA HIS A 149 11.10 13.24 -28.70
C HIS A 149 10.03 14.32 -28.52
N SER A 150 10.39 15.60 -28.47
CA SER A 150 9.42 16.68 -28.47
C SER A 150 8.76 16.80 -29.85
N ASN A 151 7.54 17.33 -29.89
CA ASN A 151 6.78 17.50 -31.13
C ASN A 151 6.50 16.18 -31.90
N SER A 152 6.44 15.05 -31.19
CA SER A 152 6.12 13.73 -31.73
C SER A 152 4.74 13.27 -31.23
N ARG A 153 4.18 12.22 -31.86
CA ARG A 153 2.94 11.58 -31.42
C ARG A 153 3.19 10.13 -31.06
N HIS A 154 2.61 9.69 -29.95
CA HIS A 154 2.77 8.35 -29.43
C HIS A 154 1.43 7.70 -29.10
N VAL A 155 1.41 6.37 -29.05
CA VAL A 155 0.22 5.58 -28.68
C VAL A 155 -0.23 5.85 -27.24
N SER A 156 0.71 6.13 -26.33
CA SER A 156 0.43 6.47 -24.95
C SER A 156 1.46 7.41 -24.35
N CYS A 157 1.07 8.11 -23.28
CA CYS A 157 2.01 8.92 -22.49
C CYS A 157 3.08 8.05 -21.80
N ALA A 158 2.74 6.83 -21.37
CA ALA A 158 3.71 5.91 -20.77
C ALA A 158 4.80 5.51 -21.76
N TYR A 159 4.41 5.13 -22.98
CA TYR A 159 5.34 4.77 -24.05
C TYR A 159 6.22 5.96 -24.44
N ALA A 160 5.65 7.17 -24.57
CA ALA A 160 6.42 8.35 -24.91
C ALA A 160 7.53 8.65 -23.87
N ASN A 161 7.20 8.59 -22.57
CA ASN A 161 8.20 8.79 -21.51
C ASN A 161 9.21 7.63 -21.45
N ALA A 162 8.79 6.39 -21.76
CA ALA A 162 9.70 5.27 -21.90
C ALA A 162 10.69 5.47 -23.06
N CYS A 163 10.26 6.00 -24.21
CA CYS A 163 11.14 6.33 -25.33
C CYS A 163 12.18 7.39 -24.94
N VAL A 164 11.79 8.41 -24.16
CA VAL A 164 12.71 9.42 -23.64
C VAL A 164 13.78 8.78 -22.76
N LEU A 165 13.39 7.96 -21.78
CA LEU A 165 14.34 7.28 -20.90
C LEU A 165 15.25 6.32 -21.68
N ASN A 166 14.68 5.51 -22.57
CA ASN A 166 15.44 4.55 -23.38
C ASN A 166 16.47 5.25 -24.28
N SER A 167 16.07 6.34 -24.96
CA SER A 167 16.99 7.14 -25.78
C SER A 167 18.05 7.91 -24.98
N ALA A 168 17.82 8.13 -23.68
CA ALA A 168 18.79 8.71 -22.77
C ALA A 168 19.80 7.68 -22.24
N GLY A 169 19.61 6.38 -22.52
CA GLY A 169 20.49 5.29 -22.08
C GLY A 169 19.98 4.49 -20.89
N PHE A 170 18.71 4.66 -20.50
CA PHE A 170 18.12 3.90 -19.39
C PHE A 170 17.50 2.57 -19.86
N THR A 171 17.76 1.51 -19.09
CA THR A 171 17.18 0.17 -19.25
C THR A 171 16.51 -0.28 -17.95
N SER A 172 15.83 -1.43 -17.95
CA SER A 172 15.27 -2.03 -16.75
C SER A 172 15.42 -3.54 -16.79
N GLY A 173 16.34 -4.10 -15.98
CA GLY A 173 16.64 -5.52 -15.91
C GLY A 173 17.13 -6.08 -17.24
N ASP A 174 18.06 -5.39 -17.90
CA ASP A 174 18.64 -5.72 -19.22
C ASP A 174 17.73 -5.61 -20.45
N TYR A 175 16.52 -5.05 -20.31
CA TYR A 175 15.60 -4.84 -21.44
C TYR A 175 15.30 -3.35 -21.67
N GLU A 176 15.02 -3.01 -22.92
CA GLU A 176 14.51 -1.70 -23.31
C GLU A 176 13.15 -1.38 -22.65
N LEU A 177 12.98 -0.13 -22.24
CA LEU A 177 11.74 0.37 -21.63
C LEU A 177 10.57 0.48 -22.63
N THR A 178 10.88 0.53 -23.93
CA THR A 178 9.93 0.76 -25.05
C THR A 178 8.96 -0.40 -25.26
N ASN A 179 9.24 -1.58 -24.71
CA ASN A 179 8.35 -2.75 -24.79
C ASN A 179 7.05 -2.60 -23.95
N HIS A 180 6.87 -1.48 -23.24
CA HIS A 180 5.77 -1.25 -22.31
C HIS A 180 4.90 -0.04 -22.69
N TYR A 181 3.72 -0.32 -23.26
CA TYR A 181 2.82 0.73 -23.76
C TYR A 181 1.85 1.32 -22.73
N GLY A 182 1.65 0.69 -21.56
CA GLY A 182 0.68 1.14 -20.56
C GLY A 182 1.32 1.64 -19.28
N ALA A 183 0.69 2.60 -18.60
CA ALA A 183 1.23 3.20 -17.36
C ALA A 183 1.53 2.14 -16.29
N ARG A 184 0.59 1.21 -16.07
CA ARG A 184 0.79 0.08 -15.15
C ARG A 184 1.95 -0.82 -15.56
N SER A 185 2.09 -1.10 -16.85
CA SER A 185 3.11 -2.04 -17.35
C SER A 185 4.50 -1.47 -17.16
N LEU A 186 4.69 -0.19 -17.48
CA LEU A 186 5.94 0.53 -17.27
C LEU A 186 6.28 0.64 -15.77
N PHE A 187 5.34 1.09 -14.94
CA PHE A 187 5.54 1.17 -13.48
C PHE A 187 5.95 -0.19 -12.91
N GLN A 188 5.22 -1.24 -13.28
CA GLN A 188 5.45 -2.59 -12.79
C GLN A 188 6.83 -3.11 -13.20
N ARG A 189 7.30 -2.82 -14.41
CA ARG A 189 8.65 -3.18 -14.86
C ARG A 189 9.71 -2.51 -13.98
N ILE A 190 9.65 -1.19 -13.83
CA ILE A 190 10.60 -0.43 -13.01
C ILE A 190 10.55 -0.87 -11.54
N TYR A 191 9.35 -1.11 -11.00
CA TYR A 191 9.19 -1.58 -9.63
C TYR A 191 9.75 -2.98 -9.41
N GLU A 192 9.82 -3.85 -10.42
CA GLU A 192 10.36 -5.21 -10.24
C GLU A 192 11.86 -5.27 -10.42
N TYR A 193 12.36 -4.64 -11.49
CA TYR A 193 13.73 -4.80 -11.97
C TYR A 193 14.59 -3.56 -11.76
N GLY A 194 14.04 -2.47 -11.24
CA GLY A 194 14.77 -1.20 -11.10
C GLY A 194 14.94 -0.48 -12.44
N LEU A 195 15.83 0.50 -12.43
CA LEU A 195 16.34 1.17 -13.63
C LEU A 195 17.85 1.06 -13.61
N GLU A 196 18.44 0.88 -14.78
CA GLU A 196 19.88 1.01 -14.98
C GLU A 196 20.14 2.17 -15.94
N PHE A 197 21.29 2.80 -15.81
CA PHE A 197 21.84 3.72 -16.79
C PHE A 197 23.18 3.17 -17.26
N GLU A 198 23.28 2.84 -18.55
CA GLU A 198 24.50 2.24 -19.12
C GLU A 198 24.99 0.99 -18.35
N GLY A 199 24.03 0.18 -17.86
CA GLY A 199 24.30 -1.04 -17.09
C GLY A 199 24.55 -0.83 -15.59
N ILE A 200 24.55 0.41 -15.11
CA ILE A 200 24.72 0.73 -13.68
C ILE A 200 23.35 0.98 -13.05
N GLU A 201 23.05 0.26 -11.97
CA GLU A 201 21.78 0.40 -11.23
C GLU A 201 21.61 1.83 -10.68
N ILE A 202 20.41 2.36 -10.87
CA ILE A 202 19.97 3.65 -10.33
C ILE A 202 19.19 3.41 -9.04
N LYS A 203 19.54 4.15 -7.99
CA LYS A 203 18.77 4.18 -6.74
C LYS A 203 17.39 4.82 -6.99
N LEU A 204 16.32 4.13 -6.61
CA LEU A 204 14.94 4.57 -6.83
C LEU A 204 14.15 4.67 -5.53
N ASP A 205 13.49 5.81 -5.33
CA ASP A 205 12.46 5.95 -4.31
C ASP A 205 11.07 5.85 -4.95
N PHE A 206 10.20 5.03 -4.36
CA PHE A 206 8.80 4.91 -4.77
C PHE A 206 7.95 5.73 -3.82
N ILE A 207 7.32 6.78 -4.33
CA ILE A 207 6.60 7.78 -3.54
C ILE A 207 5.12 7.71 -3.88
N ARG A 208 4.26 7.59 -2.86
CA ARG A 208 2.81 7.71 -2.98
C ARG A 208 2.35 9.08 -2.50
N THR A 209 1.64 9.78 -3.38
CA THR A 209 1.09 11.12 -3.09
C THR A 209 -0.44 11.14 -3.09
N THR A 210 -1.08 9.98 -3.19
CA THR A 210 -2.52 9.83 -3.27
C THR A 210 -3.04 8.91 -2.16
N LYS A 211 -4.31 9.07 -1.78
CA LYS A 211 -4.94 8.21 -0.75
C LYS A 211 -5.18 6.76 -1.19
N LEU A 212 -5.12 6.50 -2.50
CA LEU A 212 -5.37 5.16 -3.06
C LEU A 212 -4.16 4.26 -2.86
N SER A 213 -4.40 2.98 -2.57
CA SER A 213 -3.37 1.96 -2.66
C SER A 213 -2.86 1.81 -4.10
N LEU A 214 -1.71 1.15 -4.26
CA LEU A 214 -1.10 0.94 -5.57
C LEU A 214 -2.05 0.22 -6.55
N GLU A 215 -2.76 -0.80 -6.07
CA GLU A 215 -3.69 -1.57 -6.89
C GLU A 215 -4.92 -0.75 -7.31
N GLU A 216 -5.51 -0.01 -6.37
CA GLU A 216 -6.67 0.84 -6.60
C GLU A 216 -6.34 1.97 -7.59
N HIS A 217 -5.19 2.62 -7.42
CA HIS A 217 -4.73 3.66 -8.33
C HIS A 217 -4.60 3.14 -9.77
N PHE A 218 -3.87 2.04 -9.97
CA PHE A 218 -3.69 1.49 -11.32
C PHE A 218 -4.95 0.85 -11.92
N HIS A 219 -5.93 0.45 -11.09
CA HIS A 219 -7.26 0.09 -11.56
C HIS A 219 -8.00 1.32 -12.12
N GLU A 220 -7.95 2.43 -11.40
CA GLU A 220 -8.55 3.69 -11.83
C GLU A 220 -7.86 4.29 -13.06
N VAL A 221 -6.54 4.14 -13.19
CA VAL A 221 -5.78 4.47 -14.41
C VAL A 221 -6.30 3.65 -15.58
N ARG A 222 -6.38 2.33 -15.46
CA ARG A 222 -6.85 1.44 -16.55
C ARG A 222 -8.28 1.78 -16.98
N LYS A 223 -9.19 2.02 -16.04
CA LYS A 223 -10.57 2.47 -16.37
C LYS A 223 -10.56 3.75 -17.19
N LYS A 224 -9.70 4.71 -16.84
CA LYS A 224 -9.58 5.98 -17.59
C LYS A 224 -8.91 5.77 -18.94
N GLU A 225 -7.90 4.93 -19.07
CA GLU A 225 -7.29 4.57 -20.37
C GLU A 225 -8.35 3.94 -21.30
N PHE A 226 -9.14 2.98 -20.81
CA PHE A 226 -10.19 2.32 -21.60
C PHE A 226 -11.31 3.27 -22.03
N THR A 227 -11.80 4.10 -21.11
CA THR A 227 -12.85 5.09 -21.41
C THR A 227 -12.36 6.29 -22.23
N SER A 228 -11.04 6.48 -22.37
CA SER A 228 -10.46 7.57 -23.18
C SER A 228 -10.77 7.40 -24.66
N LEU A 229 -10.85 6.17 -25.19
CA LEU A 229 -11.28 5.92 -26.57
C LEU A 229 -12.69 6.48 -26.81
N THR A 230 -13.64 6.14 -25.94
CA THR A 230 -15.03 6.61 -26.01
C THR A 230 -15.12 8.14 -25.89
N ARG A 231 -14.29 8.75 -25.03
CA ARG A 231 -14.21 10.21 -24.91
C ARG A 231 -13.64 10.86 -26.17
N THR A 232 -12.64 10.27 -26.81
CA THR A 232 -12.08 10.80 -28.06
C THR A 232 -13.14 10.77 -29.16
N PHE A 233 -13.87 9.67 -29.33
CA PHE A 233 -14.99 9.62 -30.28
C PHE A 233 -16.07 10.65 -29.96
N LYS A 234 -16.46 10.81 -28.69
CA LYS A 234 -17.42 11.84 -28.28
C LYS A 234 -16.91 13.26 -28.51
N LYS A 235 -15.61 13.51 -28.33
CA LYS A 235 -15.01 14.84 -28.52
C LYS A 235 -14.90 15.17 -30.00
N VAL A 236 -14.47 14.23 -30.83
CA VAL A 236 -14.48 14.38 -32.31
C VAL A 236 -15.90 14.58 -32.82
N TYR A 237 -16.89 13.87 -32.25
CA TYR A 237 -18.30 14.05 -32.58
C TYR A 237 -18.87 15.40 -32.11
N ASN A 238 -18.44 15.90 -30.95
CA ASN A 238 -18.93 17.14 -30.34
C ASN A 238 -18.08 18.39 -30.70
N GLU A 239 -16.94 18.26 -31.37
CA GLU A 239 -16.02 19.35 -31.75
C GLU A 239 -16.53 20.22 -32.92
N CYS A 240 -17.85 20.23 -33.15
CA CYS A 240 -18.54 21.29 -33.89
C CYS A 240 -19.08 22.42 -32.99
N LEU A 241 -18.91 22.36 -31.66
CA LEU A 241 -19.41 23.39 -30.75
C LEU A 241 -18.31 23.89 -29.79
N SER A 242 -17.83 25.08 -30.12
CA SER A 242 -17.09 26.10 -29.34
C SER A 242 -16.12 25.69 -28.20
N SER A 243 -14.93 26.28 -28.29
CA SER A 243 -13.91 26.30 -27.25
C SER A 243 -14.30 27.21 -26.08
N ASN A 244 -14.57 26.64 -24.91
CA ASN A 244 -14.55 27.40 -23.66
C ASN A 244 -13.12 27.80 -23.31
N ASP A 245 -12.96 29.03 -22.84
CA ASP A 245 -11.72 29.56 -22.26
C ASP A 245 -11.18 28.59 -21.19
N LYS A 246 -9.95 28.13 -21.39
CA LYS A 246 -9.28 27.23 -20.44
C LYS A 246 -8.84 28.06 -19.23
N GLN A 247 -9.52 27.87 -18.11
CA GLN A 247 -9.07 28.44 -16.85
C GLN A 247 -7.70 27.88 -16.48
N ARG A 248 -6.82 28.74 -15.97
CA ARG A 248 -5.48 28.32 -15.51
C ARG A 248 -5.65 27.59 -14.18
N ALA A 249 -5.04 26.41 -14.06
CA ALA A 249 -4.98 25.71 -12.78
C ALA A 249 -4.40 26.61 -11.66
N PRO A 250 -4.96 26.55 -10.44
CA PRO A 250 -4.58 27.42 -9.33
C PRO A 250 -3.14 27.17 -8.89
N LEU A 251 -2.48 28.22 -8.38
CA LEU A 251 -1.22 28.08 -7.66
C LEU A 251 -1.52 27.42 -6.31
N ILE A 252 -0.68 26.45 -5.93
CA ILE A 252 -0.82 25.73 -4.67
C ILE A 252 0.11 26.40 -3.66
N HIS A 253 -0.46 27.14 -2.71
CA HIS A 253 0.33 27.76 -1.65
C HIS A 253 0.84 26.70 -0.67
N VAL A 254 2.13 26.75 -0.38
CA VAL A 254 2.76 25.88 0.61
C VAL A 254 2.61 26.54 1.98
N GLN A 255 1.89 25.88 2.89
CA GLN A 255 1.97 26.18 4.31
C GLN A 255 2.76 25.05 4.96
N ASP A 256 3.91 25.39 5.56
CA ASP A 256 4.70 24.46 6.36
C ASP A 256 4.17 24.48 7.79
N ILE A 257 3.81 23.31 8.31
CA ILE A 257 3.38 23.13 9.71
C ILE A 257 4.51 22.37 10.43
N PRO A 258 5.37 23.00 11.23
CA PRO A 258 6.47 22.27 11.89
C PRO A 258 5.93 21.04 12.65
N MET A 259 6.56 19.88 12.48
CA MET A 259 6.16 18.67 13.18
C MET A 259 7.36 17.87 13.68
N ASN A 260 7.39 17.66 15.00
CA ASN A 260 8.19 16.66 15.69
C ASN A 260 7.26 15.78 16.51
N PRO A 261 6.74 14.64 16.00
CA PRO A 261 6.38 13.57 16.91
C PRO A 261 7.70 12.96 17.40
N ILE A 262 8.14 13.38 18.58
CA ILE A 262 9.24 12.72 19.29
C ILE A 262 8.70 11.35 19.72
N ILE A 263 8.90 10.33 18.89
CA ILE A 263 8.80 8.95 19.36
C ILE A 263 10.22 8.61 19.80
N ILE A 264 10.43 8.56 21.10
CA ILE A 264 11.69 8.15 21.71
C ILE A 264 11.82 6.65 21.43
N SER A 265 12.73 6.26 20.53
CA SER A 265 13.06 4.86 20.31
C SER A 265 14.31 4.47 21.09
N ASN A 266 14.32 3.23 21.56
CA ASN A 266 15.49 2.58 22.11
C ASN A 266 15.90 1.55 21.04
N GLU A 267 17.09 1.68 20.46
CA GLU A 267 17.57 0.88 19.31
C GLU A 267 17.69 -0.62 19.62
N ASN A 268 17.56 -0.98 20.89
CA ASN A 268 17.80 -2.32 21.40
C ASN A 268 16.67 -3.34 21.20
N SER A 269 15.59 -3.07 20.45
CA SER A 269 14.49 -4.04 20.24
C SER A 269 14.00 -4.08 18.80
N LEU A 270 14.91 -4.37 17.87
CA LEU A 270 14.57 -4.55 16.47
C LEU A 270 13.60 -5.72 16.28
N THR A 271 12.62 -5.52 15.42
CA THR A 271 11.54 -6.46 15.17
C THR A 271 11.42 -6.70 13.67
N ARG A 272 11.40 -7.97 13.27
CA ARG A 272 11.42 -8.35 11.85
C ARG A 272 10.03 -8.31 11.24
N LEU A 273 9.90 -7.68 10.06
CA LEU A 273 8.64 -7.55 9.32
C LEU A 273 8.61 -8.46 8.09
N GLN A 274 7.56 -9.26 7.99
CA GLN A 274 7.26 -10.07 6.81
C GLN A 274 5.87 -9.75 6.28
N ILE A 275 5.69 -9.75 4.96
CA ILE A 275 4.44 -9.33 4.32
C ILE A 275 3.96 -10.39 3.34
N SER A 276 2.69 -10.76 3.47
CA SER A 276 2.12 -11.83 2.66
C SER A 276 1.90 -11.43 1.20
N ARG A 277 2.15 -12.38 0.31
CA ARG A 277 1.87 -12.28 -1.12
C ARG A 277 0.83 -13.30 -1.57
N PRO A 278 -0.13 -12.88 -2.42
CA PRO A 278 -1.06 -13.79 -3.05
C PRO A 278 -0.38 -14.54 -4.20
N LYS A 279 -0.90 -15.72 -4.55
CA LYS A 279 -0.62 -16.36 -5.84
C LYS A 279 -1.30 -15.59 -6.97
N ARG A 280 -1.02 -15.98 -8.22
CA ARG A 280 -1.65 -15.38 -9.41
C ARG A 280 -3.17 -15.30 -9.32
N ILE A 281 -3.81 -16.42 -8.98
CA ILE A 281 -5.27 -16.50 -8.81
C ILE A 281 -5.72 -15.59 -7.65
N GLY A 282 -5.03 -15.65 -6.51
CA GLY A 282 -5.31 -14.77 -5.37
C GLY A 282 -5.22 -13.27 -5.72
N ALA A 283 -4.27 -12.83 -6.54
CA ALA A 283 -4.21 -11.43 -6.97
C ALA A 283 -5.30 -11.04 -7.95
N ILE A 284 -5.78 -11.97 -8.79
CA ILE A 284 -6.98 -11.70 -9.62
C ILE A 284 -8.18 -11.46 -8.71
N ILE A 285 -8.32 -12.29 -7.68
CA ILE A 285 -9.39 -12.19 -6.69
C ILE A 285 -9.30 -10.87 -5.91
N ARG A 286 -8.10 -10.47 -5.47
CA ARG A 286 -7.89 -9.19 -4.79
C ARG A 286 -8.34 -7.97 -5.61
N LYS A 287 -8.27 -8.02 -6.95
CA LYS A 287 -8.80 -6.94 -7.79
C LYS A 287 -10.31 -6.76 -7.67
N ILE A 288 -11.03 -7.83 -7.33
CA ILE A 288 -12.50 -7.83 -7.19
C ILE A 288 -12.87 -7.58 -5.73
N TRP A 289 -12.15 -8.20 -4.80
CA TRP A 289 -12.51 -8.26 -3.39
C TRP A 289 -11.75 -7.25 -2.51
N GLY A 290 -10.72 -6.59 -3.05
CA GLY A 290 -9.80 -5.73 -2.30
C GLY A 290 -8.55 -6.45 -1.81
N SER A 291 -7.59 -5.68 -1.30
CA SER A 291 -6.32 -6.19 -0.81
C SER A 291 -6.42 -6.64 0.65
N HIS A 292 -6.23 -7.94 0.91
CA HIS A 292 -6.17 -8.52 2.26
C HIS A 292 -4.74 -8.94 2.57
N THR A 293 -3.85 -7.96 2.74
CA THR A 293 -2.45 -8.19 3.06
C THR A 293 -2.30 -8.51 4.54
N LEU A 294 -1.68 -9.66 4.83
CA LEU A 294 -1.22 -10.02 6.17
C LEU A 294 0.18 -9.45 6.41
N PHE A 295 0.36 -8.89 7.59
CA PHE A 295 1.64 -8.42 8.14
C PHE A 295 2.03 -9.38 9.26
N LYS A 296 3.20 -9.98 9.16
CA LYS A 296 3.77 -10.85 10.17
C LYS A 296 4.93 -10.14 10.82
N VAL A 297 4.89 -10.06 12.14
CA VAL A 297 5.87 -9.36 12.96
C VAL A 297 6.52 -10.37 13.88
N ILE A 298 7.83 -10.53 13.77
CA ILE A 298 8.61 -11.51 14.52
C ILE A 298 9.47 -10.72 15.54
N PRO A 299 9.14 -10.79 16.84
CA PRO A 299 9.90 -10.07 17.86
C PRO A 299 11.31 -10.69 18.03
N ASN A 300 12.25 -9.89 18.53
CA ASN A 300 13.57 -10.40 18.91
C ASN A 300 13.41 -11.45 20.04
N ARG A 301 13.69 -12.72 19.69
CA ARG A 301 13.46 -13.87 20.57
C ARG A 301 14.47 -13.98 21.72
N GLU A 302 15.62 -13.36 21.59
CA GLU A 302 16.62 -13.33 22.68
C GLU A 302 16.13 -12.44 23.83
N LYS A 303 15.29 -11.45 23.52
CA LYS A 303 14.78 -10.48 24.49
C LYS A 303 13.35 -10.76 24.93
N ILE A 304 12.55 -11.38 24.06
CA ILE A 304 11.12 -11.59 24.29
C ILE A 304 10.74 -13.04 24.02
N ASP A 305 10.42 -13.77 25.09
CA ASP A 305 9.76 -15.06 25.00
C ASP A 305 8.24 -14.89 25.11
N ILE A 306 7.53 -15.19 24.03
CA ILE A 306 6.05 -15.09 23.98
C ILE A 306 5.40 -16.07 24.96
N ASN A 307 6.02 -17.23 25.21
CA ASN A 307 5.44 -18.26 26.08
C ASN A 307 5.38 -17.81 27.54
N SER A 308 6.31 -16.96 27.99
CA SER A 308 6.28 -16.34 29.32
C SER A 308 5.01 -15.51 29.55
N TYR A 309 4.49 -14.86 28.51
CA TYR A 309 3.26 -14.07 28.56
C TYR A 309 2.03 -14.93 28.30
N LEU A 310 2.03 -15.70 27.21
CA LEU A 310 0.87 -16.43 26.68
C LEU A 310 1.16 -17.94 26.55
N PRO A 311 1.25 -18.69 27.67
CA PRO A 311 1.67 -20.10 27.66
C PRO A 311 0.60 -21.08 27.16
N GLN A 312 -0.65 -20.64 26.98
CA GLN A 312 -1.77 -21.52 26.60
C GLN A 312 -2.17 -21.31 25.13
N THR A 313 -2.46 -22.40 24.44
CA THR A 313 -3.04 -22.37 23.08
C THR A 313 -4.56 -22.26 23.12
N LEU A 314 -5.12 -21.58 22.13
CA LEU A 314 -6.55 -21.39 21.92
C LEU A 314 -7.05 -22.36 20.86
N LYS A 315 -8.12 -23.10 21.19
CA LYS A 315 -8.80 -23.97 20.22
C LYS A 315 -9.84 -23.18 19.41
N PRO A 316 -9.86 -23.31 18.07
CA PRO A 316 -10.85 -22.63 17.24
C PRO A 316 -12.25 -23.22 17.46
N PHE A 317 -13.25 -22.34 17.55
CA PHE A 317 -14.66 -22.70 17.72
C PHE A 317 -14.91 -23.62 18.92
N SER A 318 -14.39 -23.23 20.10
CA SER A 318 -14.46 -23.97 21.36
C SER A 318 -15.83 -23.96 22.06
N ILE A 319 -16.83 -23.25 21.50
CA ILE A 319 -18.17 -23.14 22.07
C ILE A 319 -18.81 -24.53 22.18
N GLN A 320 -19.23 -24.90 23.39
CA GLN A 320 -20.07 -26.07 23.62
C GLN A 320 -21.49 -25.76 23.11
N ASN A 321 -22.04 -26.63 22.24
CA ASN A 321 -23.36 -26.47 21.60
C ASN A 321 -23.55 -25.18 20.77
N PRO A 322 -22.79 -24.98 19.68
CA PRO A 322 -23.03 -23.87 18.76
C PRO A 322 -24.41 -24.00 18.09
N ASP A 323 -25.02 -22.86 17.80
CA ASP A 323 -26.24 -22.77 16.98
C ASP A 323 -26.02 -23.38 15.58
N LEU A 324 -27.11 -23.83 14.94
CA LEU A 324 -27.09 -24.51 13.65
C LEU A 324 -26.30 -23.71 12.59
N PHE A 325 -26.42 -22.39 12.64
CA PHE A 325 -25.76 -21.50 11.71
C PHE A 325 -24.25 -21.38 11.96
N THR A 326 -23.81 -21.34 13.22
CA THR A 326 -22.38 -21.45 13.56
C THR A 326 -21.82 -22.82 13.17
N LYS A 327 -22.60 -23.91 13.30
CA LYS A 327 -22.21 -25.23 12.80
C LYS A 327 -21.98 -25.20 11.29
N ILE A 328 -22.93 -24.67 10.51
CA ILE A 328 -22.80 -24.57 9.04
C ILE A 328 -21.57 -23.72 8.67
N LYS A 329 -21.37 -22.56 9.30
CA LYS A 329 -20.19 -21.72 9.07
C LYS A 329 -18.89 -22.47 9.32
N LYS A 330 -18.78 -23.18 10.45
CA LYS A 330 -17.58 -23.95 10.83
C LYS A 330 -17.31 -25.09 9.85
N TYR A 331 -18.31 -25.90 9.54
CA TYR A 331 -18.12 -27.12 8.75
C TYR A 331 -18.05 -26.87 7.25
N PHE A 332 -18.57 -25.75 6.77
CA PHE A 332 -18.64 -25.47 5.35
C PHE A 332 -17.70 -24.33 4.94
N LEU A 333 -18.02 -23.09 5.34
CA LEU A 333 -17.29 -21.89 4.93
C LEU A 333 -15.89 -21.78 5.54
N PHE A 334 -15.71 -22.28 6.77
CA PHE A 334 -14.45 -22.25 7.49
C PHE A 334 -13.91 -23.65 7.78
N SER A 335 -14.23 -24.64 6.95
CA SER A 335 -13.61 -25.95 7.07
C SER A 335 -12.09 -25.85 6.89
N ARG A 336 -11.32 -26.72 7.56
CA ARG A 336 -9.86 -26.75 7.44
C ARG A 336 -9.39 -26.76 5.97
N PRO A 337 -9.93 -27.60 5.08
CA PRO A 337 -9.55 -27.59 3.66
C PRO A 337 -9.83 -26.26 2.96
N VAL A 338 -11.02 -25.67 3.18
CA VAL A 338 -11.40 -24.39 2.58
C VAL A 338 -10.47 -23.27 3.03
N VAL A 339 -10.24 -23.15 4.34
CA VAL A 339 -9.32 -22.14 4.91
C VAL A 339 -7.91 -22.33 4.35
N THR A 340 -7.43 -23.56 4.27
CA THR A 340 -6.10 -23.88 3.72
C THR A 340 -5.98 -23.43 2.28
N ILE A 341 -7.00 -23.72 1.44
CA ILE A 341 -7.00 -23.31 0.02
C ILE A 341 -7.02 -21.79 -0.10
N ILE A 342 -7.91 -21.10 0.62
CA ILE A 342 -7.99 -19.62 0.60
C ILE A 342 -6.65 -19.02 1.02
N ARG A 343 -6.08 -19.47 2.15
CA ARG A 343 -4.79 -18.97 2.64
C ARG A 343 -3.66 -19.23 1.65
N LYS A 344 -3.61 -20.43 1.05
CA LYS A 344 -2.61 -20.79 0.03
C LYS A 344 -2.73 -19.94 -1.24
N GLN A 345 -3.87 -19.31 -1.51
CA GLN A 345 -4.04 -18.39 -2.63
C GLN A 345 -3.79 -16.93 -2.23
N MET A 346 -4.21 -16.52 -1.03
CA MET A 346 -4.18 -15.12 -0.59
C MET A 346 -2.89 -14.72 0.12
N ALA A 347 -2.24 -15.63 0.84
CA ALA A 347 -1.05 -15.40 1.67
C ALA A 347 -0.08 -16.58 1.55
N SER A 348 0.30 -16.88 0.31
CA SER A 348 1.03 -18.09 -0.07
C SER A 348 2.53 -18.03 0.21
N LEU A 349 3.07 -16.81 0.15
CA LEU A 349 4.48 -16.49 0.29
C LEU A 349 4.59 -15.29 1.22
N TRP A 350 5.75 -15.14 1.84
CA TRP A 350 6.08 -14.01 2.71
C TRP A 350 7.33 -13.34 2.18
N ASP A 351 7.26 -12.05 1.91
CA ASP A 351 8.45 -11.23 1.65
C ASP A 351 9.00 -10.74 2.97
N ASP A 352 10.32 -10.85 3.11
CA ASP A 352 11.06 -10.33 4.25
C ASP A 352 11.52 -8.91 3.97
N HIS A 353 11.25 -8.00 4.90
CA HIS A 353 11.62 -6.59 4.80
C HIS A 353 12.71 -6.20 5.80
N GLY A 354 13.27 -7.16 6.52
CA GLY A 354 14.30 -6.91 7.53
C GLY A 354 13.72 -6.45 8.86
N GLU A 355 14.56 -5.81 9.66
CA GLU A 355 14.26 -5.46 11.04
C GLU A 355 14.01 -3.96 11.20
N PHE A 356 13.03 -3.64 12.05
CA PHE A 356 12.55 -2.28 12.26
C PHE A 356 12.47 -1.99 13.74
N SER A 357 12.73 -0.72 14.09
CA SER A 357 12.39 -0.21 15.42
C SER A 357 10.86 -0.21 15.61
N SER A 358 10.43 -0.23 16.87
CA SER A 358 9.01 -0.12 17.24
C SER A 358 8.38 1.18 16.74
N GLN A 359 9.16 2.26 16.73
CA GLN A 359 8.77 3.55 16.16
C GLN A 359 8.48 3.45 14.66
N SER A 360 9.39 2.85 13.90
CA SER A 360 9.23 2.67 12.46
C SER A 360 7.99 1.83 12.15
N LEU A 361 7.77 0.72 12.87
CA LEU A 361 6.57 -0.11 12.70
C LEU A 361 5.28 0.62 13.06
N ALA A 362 5.29 1.40 14.14
CA ALA A 362 4.14 2.23 14.51
C ALA A 362 3.80 3.26 13.42
N SER A 363 4.82 3.89 12.83
CA SER A 363 4.61 4.85 11.74
C SER A 363 4.03 4.24 10.46
N MET A 364 4.23 2.92 10.26
CA MET A 364 3.65 2.18 9.13
C MET A 364 2.15 1.88 9.32
N MET A 365 1.64 1.89 10.55
CA MET A 365 0.24 1.61 10.84
C MET A 365 -0.67 2.80 10.54
N SER A 366 -1.88 2.53 10.07
CA SER A 366 -2.88 3.58 9.84
C SER A 366 -3.55 4.00 11.15
N ILE A 367 -3.76 5.30 11.36
CA ILE A 367 -4.49 5.84 12.52
C ILE A 367 -5.99 5.72 12.33
N ASN A 368 -6.62 5.01 13.24
CA ASN A 368 -8.07 4.86 13.34
C ASN A 368 -8.72 6.16 13.81
N THR A 369 -9.73 6.61 13.07
CA THR A 369 -10.58 7.75 13.45
C THR A 369 -12.05 7.35 13.43
N LYS A 370 -12.92 8.24 13.92
CA LYS A 370 -14.38 8.02 13.85
C LYS A 370 -14.89 7.94 12.41
N ASN A 371 -14.27 8.68 11.48
CA ASN A 371 -14.69 8.77 10.09
C ASN A 371 -14.02 7.70 9.21
N GLU A 372 -12.76 7.36 9.47
CA GLU A 372 -12.04 6.30 8.76
C GLU A 372 -11.50 5.26 9.76
N PRO A 373 -12.26 4.19 10.02
CA PRO A 373 -11.82 3.15 10.91
C PRO A 373 -10.70 2.33 10.28
N HIS A 374 -9.65 2.06 11.03
CA HIS A 374 -8.52 1.24 10.60
C HIS A 374 -8.18 0.12 11.60
N PRO A 375 -9.13 -0.77 11.91
CA PRO A 375 -8.83 -1.91 12.75
C PRO A 375 -7.96 -2.94 12.04
N TYR A 376 -7.13 -3.59 12.84
CA TYR A 376 -6.34 -4.75 12.47
C TYR A 376 -6.88 -5.94 13.23
N ASN A 377 -7.23 -7.03 12.52
CA ASN A 377 -7.41 -8.30 13.20
C ASN A 377 -6.04 -8.89 13.48
N ILE A 378 -5.76 -9.20 14.74
CA ILE A 378 -4.46 -9.69 15.20
C ILE A 378 -4.55 -11.14 15.70
N ILE A 379 -3.49 -11.89 15.44
CA ILE A 379 -3.22 -13.24 15.96
C ILE A 379 -1.84 -13.20 16.60
N ILE A 380 -1.69 -13.72 17.81
CA ILE A 380 -0.39 -13.97 18.44
C ILE A 380 -0.20 -15.49 18.52
N THR A 381 0.93 -15.97 18.03
CA THR A 381 1.40 -17.34 18.16
C THR A 381 2.59 -17.38 19.13
N GLY A 382 3.11 -18.56 19.47
CA GLY A 382 4.34 -18.69 20.26
C GLY A 382 5.60 -18.16 19.56
N HIS A 383 5.49 -17.74 18.29
CA HIS A 383 6.64 -17.35 17.47
C HIS A 383 6.56 -15.97 16.86
N HIS A 384 5.35 -15.43 16.66
CA HIS A 384 5.13 -14.20 15.90
C HIS A 384 3.71 -13.65 16.10
N LEU A 385 3.53 -12.39 15.75
CA LEU A 385 2.23 -11.71 15.62
C LEU A 385 1.86 -11.63 14.13
N ILE A 386 0.59 -11.88 13.78
CA ILE A 386 0.04 -11.61 12.45
C ILE A 386 -1.07 -10.57 12.59
N GLY A 387 -0.96 -9.46 11.86
CA GLY A 387 -2.03 -8.47 11.69
C GLY A 387 -2.58 -8.50 10.28
N MET A 388 -3.89 -8.27 10.13
CA MET A 388 -4.52 -7.97 8.86
C MET A 388 -5.31 -6.68 8.97
N HIS A 389 -4.97 -5.69 8.16
CA HIS A 389 -5.72 -4.45 8.07
C HIS A 389 -7.11 -4.73 7.50
N ASN A 390 -8.14 -4.28 8.20
CA ASN A 390 -9.51 -4.33 7.71
C ASN A 390 -9.83 -2.97 7.09
N ASN A 391 -9.93 -2.91 5.76
CA ASN A 391 -10.29 -1.68 5.06
C ASN A 391 -11.83 -1.61 4.91
N PRO A 392 -12.53 -0.77 5.70
CA PRO A 392 -13.99 -0.71 5.68
C PRO A 392 -14.55 -0.06 4.41
N PHE A 393 -13.71 0.54 3.56
CA PHE A 393 -14.11 1.22 2.33
C PHE A 393 -14.18 0.31 1.10
N LEU A 394 -13.81 -0.96 1.24
CA LEU A 394 -14.03 -1.95 0.20
C LEU A 394 -15.53 -2.22 0.06
N ASN A 395 -16.05 -2.07 -1.16
CA ASN A 395 -17.49 -2.16 -1.47
C ASN A 395 -18.10 -3.57 -1.27
N SER A 396 -17.34 -4.56 -0.78
CA SER A 396 -17.81 -5.93 -0.56
C SER A 396 -17.80 -6.31 0.92
N LYS A 397 -18.67 -5.68 1.72
CA LYS A 397 -18.87 -5.95 3.16
C LYS A 397 -18.84 -7.45 3.53
N LEU A 398 -19.39 -8.31 2.67
CA LEU A 398 -19.44 -9.75 2.89
C LEU A 398 -18.09 -10.44 2.73
N VAL A 399 -17.29 -10.05 1.72
CA VAL A 399 -15.99 -10.65 1.48
C VAL A 399 -14.99 -10.19 2.53
N ASP A 400 -15.02 -8.91 2.89
CA ASP A 400 -14.21 -8.39 3.99
C ASP A 400 -14.55 -9.09 5.30
N TRP A 401 -15.84 -9.30 5.59
CA TRP A 401 -16.26 -10.08 6.74
C TRP A 401 -15.75 -11.54 6.71
N LEU A 402 -15.75 -12.18 5.54
CA LEU A 402 -15.28 -13.56 5.39
C LEU A 402 -13.77 -13.62 5.60
N LEU A 403 -12.99 -12.83 4.86
CA LEU A 403 -11.53 -12.85 4.83
C LEU A 403 -10.86 -12.29 6.08
N SER A 404 -11.57 -11.45 6.84
CA SER A 404 -11.10 -10.90 8.12
C SER A 404 -11.25 -11.81 9.33
N LYS A 405 -11.74 -13.03 9.16
CA LYS A 405 -11.81 -13.98 10.27
C LYS A 405 -10.43 -14.42 10.73
N HIS A 406 -10.23 -14.39 12.05
CA HIS A 406 -9.05 -14.91 12.74
C HIS A 406 -8.64 -16.30 12.30
N VAL A 407 -9.60 -17.18 11.95
CA VAL A 407 -9.29 -18.52 11.43
C VAL A 407 -8.58 -18.50 10.07
N LEU A 408 -8.91 -17.54 9.19
CA LEU A 408 -8.24 -17.37 7.90
C LEU A 408 -6.87 -16.68 8.07
N ILE A 409 -6.78 -15.73 9.01
CA ILE A 409 -5.54 -15.00 9.34
C ILE A 409 -4.51 -15.89 10.06
N SER A 410 -4.95 -16.82 10.90
CA SER A 410 -4.09 -17.86 11.49
C SER A 410 -3.87 -19.03 10.53
N GLY A 411 -4.86 -19.36 9.69
CA GLY A 411 -4.78 -20.52 8.82
C GLY A 411 -4.95 -21.85 9.53
N TYR A 412 -5.70 -21.86 10.64
CA TYR A 412 -5.75 -23.01 11.55
C TYR A 412 -4.39 -23.38 12.15
N ASP A 413 -3.55 -22.39 12.40
CA ASP A 413 -2.35 -22.60 13.22
C ASP A 413 -2.76 -23.21 14.57
N ASP A 414 -2.14 -24.33 14.95
CA ASP A 414 -2.43 -25.03 16.21
C ASP A 414 -1.77 -24.31 17.41
N ASP A 415 -0.91 -23.33 17.15
CA ASP A 415 -0.16 -22.54 18.14
C ASP A 415 -0.74 -21.14 18.38
N VAL A 416 -2.01 -20.90 18.05
CA VAL A 416 -2.66 -19.60 18.35
C VAL A 416 -2.75 -19.41 19.86
N ARG A 417 -2.15 -18.35 20.38
CA ARG A 417 -2.12 -18.01 21.82
C ARG A 417 -3.08 -16.87 22.17
N PHE A 418 -3.32 -15.96 21.24
CA PHE A 418 -4.28 -14.87 21.37
C PHE A 418 -4.85 -14.46 20.01
N ALA A 419 -6.07 -13.93 20.01
CA ALA A 419 -6.72 -13.39 18.82
C ALA A 419 -7.67 -12.24 19.19
N GLY A 420 -7.61 -11.13 18.47
CA GLY A 420 -8.41 -9.95 18.78
C GLY A 420 -8.39 -8.89 17.69
N GLU A 421 -8.88 -7.70 18.00
CA GLU A 421 -8.74 -6.52 17.15
C GLU A 421 -7.78 -5.53 17.84
N ALA A 422 -7.00 -4.82 17.03
CA ALA A 422 -6.13 -3.73 17.47
C ALA A 422 -6.30 -2.52 16.55
N TRP A 423 -6.17 -1.30 17.09
CA TRP A 423 -6.20 -0.08 16.30
C TRP A 423 -5.34 0.99 16.96
N MET A 424 -4.97 2.00 16.19
CA MET A 424 -4.03 3.01 16.65
C MET A 424 -4.72 4.37 16.65
N GLU A 425 -4.62 5.13 17.73
CA GLU A 425 -5.20 6.48 17.84
C GLU A 425 -4.11 7.50 18.16
N HIS A 426 -4.26 8.70 17.60
CA HIS A 426 -3.37 9.82 17.85
C HIS A 426 -3.88 10.62 19.06
N GLN A 427 -3.00 10.92 20.00
CA GLN A 427 -3.25 11.81 21.15
C GLN A 427 -2.21 12.94 21.18
N GLU A 428 -2.45 13.96 22.00
CA GLU A 428 -1.55 15.12 22.14
C GLU A 428 -0.12 14.72 22.54
N GLN A 429 0.03 13.62 23.29
CA GLN A 429 1.31 13.12 23.80
C GLN A 429 1.93 11.98 22.96
N GLY A 430 1.43 11.74 21.74
CA GLY A 430 1.91 10.68 20.86
C GLY A 430 0.82 9.69 20.45
N VAL A 431 1.20 8.43 20.25
CA VAL A 431 0.33 7.42 19.67
C VAL A 431 0.02 6.32 20.69
N ILE A 432 -1.24 5.89 20.76
CA ILE A 432 -1.68 4.76 21.60
C ILE A 432 -2.21 3.64 20.72
N ILE A 433 -1.82 2.41 21.07
CA ILE A 433 -2.37 1.19 20.50
C ILE A 433 -3.48 0.71 21.43
N HIS A 434 -4.68 0.58 20.88
CA HIS A 434 -5.81 -0.02 21.54
C HIS A 434 -5.94 -1.48 21.13
N ILE A 435 -6.21 -2.38 22.08
CA ILE A 435 -6.43 -3.80 21.81
C ILE A 435 -7.67 -4.32 22.52
N ASN A 436 -8.35 -5.29 21.91
CA ASN A 436 -9.45 -6.03 22.53
C ASN A 436 -9.31 -7.54 22.27
N ASN A 437 -10.14 -8.34 22.91
CA ASN A 437 -10.24 -9.79 22.72
C ASN A 437 -11.39 -10.21 21.79
N ASN A 438 -11.80 -9.33 20.86
CA ASN A 438 -12.94 -9.58 19.98
C ASN A 438 -12.58 -10.61 18.89
N SER A 439 -12.69 -11.90 19.23
CA SER A 439 -12.55 -13.00 18.28
C SER A 439 -13.69 -14.00 18.41
N GLY A 440 -14.59 -14.02 17.42
CA GLY A 440 -15.65 -15.03 17.36
C GLY A 440 -15.15 -16.46 17.14
N THR A 441 -13.89 -16.63 16.70
CA THR A 441 -13.27 -17.95 16.45
C THR A 441 -12.59 -18.49 17.70
N TYR A 442 -11.68 -17.72 18.31
CA TYR A 442 -10.80 -18.23 19.38
C TYR A 442 -11.20 -17.78 20.79
N LYS A 443 -11.99 -16.69 20.91
CA LYS A 443 -12.57 -16.18 22.16
C LYS A 443 -11.59 -16.15 23.36
N PRO A 444 -10.48 -15.40 23.29
CA PRO A 444 -9.59 -15.26 24.44
C PRO A 444 -10.30 -14.59 25.61
N ASN A 445 -9.96 -14.99 26.84
CA ASN A 445 -10.49 -14.39 28.06
C ASN A 445 -9.75 -13.09 28.45
N ASN A 446 -10.25 -12.38 29.46
CA ASN A 446 -9.66 -11.09 29.88
C ASN A 446 -8.24 -11.24 30.45
N GLN A 447 -7.90 -12.37 31.08
CA GLN A 447 -6.53 -12.63 31.54
C GLN A 447 -5.56 -12.72 30.35
N GLN A 448 -5.97 -13.38 29.27
CA GLN A 448 -5.20 -13.44 28.03
C GLN A 448 -5.08 -12.07 27.35
N LEU A 449 -6.11 -11.22 27.42
CA LEU A 449 -6.05 -9.84 26.93
C LEU A 449 -5.01 -9.01 27.69
N ILE A 450 -4.98 -9.09 29.03
CA ILE A 450 -3.98 -8.40 29.86
C ILE A 450 -2.57 -8.88 29.49
N LYS A 451 -2.37 -10.19 29.39
CA LYS A 451 -1.08 -10.79 29.01
C LYS A 451 -0.65 -10.43 27.59
N ALA A 452 -1.59 -10.37 26.65
CA ALA A 452 -1.33 -9.90 25.30
C ALA A 452 -0.92 -8.42 25.27
N SER A 453 -1.55 -7.57 26.09
CA SER A 453 -1.16 -6.15 26.26
C SER A 453 0.28 -6.02 26.76
N GLN A 454 0.64 -6.80 27.79
CA GLN A 454 1.98 -6.82 28.35
C GLN A 454 3.04 -7.28 27.32
N PHE A 455 2.72 -8.32 26.55
CA PHE A 455 3.55 -8.77 25.45
C PHE A 455 3.75 -7.67 24.39
N ILE A 456 2.67 -7.04 23.92
CA ILE A 456 2.76 -5.97 22.90
C ILE A 456 3.57 -4.79 23.45
N SER A 457 3.37 -4.41 24.71
CA SER A 457 4.14 -3.33 25.34
C SER A 457 5.65 -3.63 25.40
N HIS A 458 6.02 -4.90 25.63
CA HIS A 458 7.43 -5.34 25.60
C HIS A 458 7.99 -5.52 24.19
N ALA A 459 7.17 -5.99 23.25
CA ALA A 459 7.55 -6.15 21.85
C ALA A 459 7.71 -4.81 21.12
N PHE A 460 7.00 -3.79 21.58
CA PHE A 460 7.04 -2.47 21.01
C PHE A 460 7.28 -1.40 22.09
N PRO A 461 8.49 -1.36 22.69
CA PRO A 461 8.81 -0.37 23.71
C PRO A 461 8.59 1.06 23.21
N GLY A 462 8.07 1.91 24.10
CA GLY A 462 7.71 3.30 23.78
C GLY A 462 6.29 3.48 23.26
N LEU A 463 5.58 2.41 22.88
CA LEU A 463 4.17 2.47 22.52
C LEU A 463 3.30 2.20 23.75
N LYS A 464 2.40 3.13 24.06
CA LYS A 464 1.38 2.92 25.11
C LYS A 464 0.30 1.98 24.58
N VAL A 465 -0.03 0.95 25.34
CA VAL A 465 -1.08 -0.03 24.99
C VAL A 465 -2.27 0.10 25.94
N GLN A 466 -3.48 0.26 25.39
CA GLN A 466 -4.73 0.36 26.13
C GLN A 466 -5.65 -0.83 25.80
N ILE A 467 -6.22 -1.45 26.84
CA ILE A 467 -7.15 -2.58 26.69
C ILE A 467 -8.61 -2.11 26.65
N HIS A 468 -9.41 -2.75 25.81
CA HIS A 468 -10.85 -2.55 25.72
C HIS A 468 -11.56 -3.89 25.87
N GLU A 469 -12.39 -4.04 26.90
CA GLU A 469 -13.17 -5.26 27.09
C GLU A 469 -14.42 -5.23 26.22
N ASN A 470 -14.60 -6.23 25.35
CA ASN A 470 -15.82 -6.48 24.57
C ASN A 470 -16.39 -5.28 23.77
N GLN A 471 -15.64 -4.20 23.57
CA GLN A 471 -16.07 -3.09 22.74
C GLN A 471 -15.89 -3.46 21.27
N GLN A 472 -17.00 -3.59 20.55
CA GLN A 472 -16.98 -3.46 19.09
C GLN A 472 -16.67 -2.00 18.78
N ILE A 473 -15.69 -1.76 17.91
CA ILE A 473 -15.35 -0.42 17.44
C ILE A 473 -16.63 0.28 16.95
N LEU A 474 -16.90 1.48 17.47
CA LEU A 474 -18.15 2.26 17.31
C LEU A 474 -18.62 2.42 15.84
N SER A 475 -17.73 2.28 14.86
CA SER A 475 -18.09 2.28 13.43
C SER A 475 -18.93 1.08 12.99
N LYS A 476 -18.89 -0.04 13.73
CA LYS A 476 -19.74 -1.21 13.49
C LYS A 476 -21.19 -1.02 13.99
N GLN A 477 -21.45 -0.23 15.02
CA GLN A 477 -22.80 -0.14 15.61
C GLN A 477 -23.80 0.61 14.72
N ASN A 478 -23.39 1.70 14.05
CA ASN A 478 -24.32 2.50 13.26
C ASN A 478 -24.68 1.90 11.87
N SER A 479 -23.97 0.86 11.40
CA SER A 479 -24.19 0.27 10.07
C SER A 479 -24.61 -1.20 10.06
N ILE A 480 -24.48 -1.91 11.18
CA ILE A 480 -24.66 -3.38 11.22
C ILE A 480 -26.03 -3.80 11.76
N ASP A 481 -26.68 -3.02 12.62
CA ASP A 481 -27.90 -3.49 13.30
C ASP A 481 -29.18 -3.44 12.45
N LYS A 482 -29.17 -2.80 11.27
CA LYS A 482 -30.27 -2.92 10.30
C LYS A 482 -30.10 -4.04 9.26
N ASP A 483 -28.87 -4.52 9.02
CA ASP A 483 -28.56 -5.42 7.89
C ASP A 483 -28.31 -6.89 8.28
N LYS A 484 -28.04 -7.22 9.56
CA LYS A 484 -27.74 -8.59 9.99
C LYS A 484 -28.82 -9.64 9.61
N ASN A 485 -30.09 -9.22 9.54
CA ASN A 485 -31.21 -10.13 9.22
C ASN A 485 -31.54 -10.26 7.72
N GLN A 486 -31.12 -9.34 6.85
CA GLN A 486 -31.33 -9.47 5.39
C GLN A 486 -30.17 -10.15 4.66
N PHE A 487 -28.96 -10.10 5.21
CA PHE A 487 -27.76 -10.55 4.49
C PHE A 487 -27.52 -12.07 4.51
N PHE A 488 -28.04 -12.80 5.49
CA PHE A 488 -27.88 -14.25 5.63
C PHE A 488 -29.10 -15.05 5.18
N THR A 489 -29.65 -14.71 4.01
CA THR A 489 -30.59 -15.62 3.35
C THR A 489 -29.84 -16.83 2.80
N ILE A 490 -30.46 -18.01 2.81
CA ILE A 490 -29.95 -19.24 2.17
C ILE A 490 -29.49 -18.96 0.73
N LYS A 491 -30.19 -18.04 0.04
CA LYS A 491 -29.87 -17.54 -1.31
C LYS A 491 -28.48 -16.92 -1.40
N ASN A 492 -28.09 -16.05 -0.46
CA ASN A 492 -26.76 -15.41 -0.48
C ASN A 492 -25.64 -16.40 -0.16
N LEU A 493 -25.89 -17.33 0.77
CA LEU A 493 -24.99 -18.44 1.08
C LEU A 493 -24.80 -19.37 -0.14
N PHE A 494 -25.86 -19.62 -0.90
CA PHE A 494 -25.82 -20.40 -2.14
C PHE A 494 -25.08 -19.69 -3.28
N ILE A 495 -25.18 -18.36 -3.39
CA ILE A 495 -24.40 -17.57 -4.37
C ILE A 495 -22.90 -17.59 -4.01
N ILE A 496 -22.56 -17.44 -2.73
CA ILE A 496 -21.18 -17.59 -2.26
C ILE A 496 -20.67 -18.99 -2.56
N LEU A 497 -21.50 -20.01 -2.31
CA LEU A 497 -21.17 -21.39 -2.64
C LEU A 497 -20.97 -21.59 -4.15
N LEU A 498 -21.83 -21.05 -5.00
CA LEU A 498 -21.66 -21.14 -6.45
C LEU A 498 -20.40 -20.42 -6.92
N ALA A 499 -20.10 -19.24 -6.39
CA ALA A 499 -18.85 -18.55 -6.66
C ALA A 499 -17.63 -19.36 -6.19
N PHE A 500 -17.76 -20.05 -5.05
CA PHE A 500 -16.72 -20.89 -4.45
C PHE A 500 -16.53 -22.23 -5.18
N ILE A 501 -17.60 -22.87 -5.64
CA ILE A 501 -17.58 -24.07 -6.48
C ILE A 501 -17.02 -23.71 -7.86
N PHE A 502 -17.49 -22.62 -8.46
CA PHE A 502 -16.95 -22.11 -9.71
C PHE A 502 -15.46 -21.81 -9.58
N TRP A 503 -15.04 -21.24 -8.44
CA TRP A 503 -13.63 -21.01 -8.09
C TRP A 503 -12.82 -22.31 -7.94
N LEU A 504 -13.34 -23.31 -7.23
CA LEU A 504 -12.68 -24.62 -7.10
C LEU A 504 -12.58 -25.35 -8.45
N CYS A 505 -13.60 -25.25 -9.30
CA CYS A 505 -13.58 -25.77 -10.66
C CYS A 505 -12.51 -25.06 -11.50
N PHE A 506 -12.40 -23.73 -11.43
CA PHE A 506 -11.37 -22.98 -12.14
C PHE A 506 -9.94 -23.32 -11.67
N ILE A 507 -9.74 -23.57 -10.38
CA ILE A 507 -8.45 -24.02 -9.84
C ILE A 507 -8.06 -25.41 -10.35
N LYS A 508 -9.04 -26.31 -10.53
CA LYS A 508 -8.80 -27.69 -10.95
C LYS A 508 -8.60 -27.82 -12.48
N PHE A 509 -9.20 -26.92 -13.26
CA PHE A 509 -9.12 -26.91 -14.74
C PHE A 509 -8.13 -25.88 -15.31
N GLY A 510 -7.59 -24.96 -14.50
CA GLY A 510 -6.68 -23.89 -14.94
C GLY A 510 -5.22 -24.28 -15.19
N TYR A 511 -4.93 -25.55 -15.48
CA TYR A 511 -3.63 -26.00 -16.01
C TYR A 511 -3.63 -25.96 -17.54
N PHE A 512 -3.84 -24.77 -18.13
CA PHE A 512 -3.50 -24.54 -19.53
C PHE A 512 -3.09 -23.07 -19.73
N ASN A 513 -1.83 -22.93 -20.18
CA ASN A 513 -1.04 -21.76 -20.56
C ASN A 513 -0.53 -20.81 -19.47
#